data_AF-A0A1W9I193-F1
#
_entry.id   AF-A0A1W9I193-F1
#
_cell.length_a   1.000
_cell.length_b   1.000
_cell.length_c   1.000
_cell.angle_alpha   90.00
_cell.angle_beta   90.00
_cell.angle_gamma   90.00
#
_symmetry.space_group_name_H-M   'P 1'
#
loop_
_entity.id
_entity.type
_entity.pdbx_description
1 polymer ?
#
loop_
_entity_poly.entity_id
_entity_poly.type
_entity_poly.pdbx_seq_one_letter_code
_entity_poly.pdbx_strand_id
1 'polypeptide(L)' 'MLKRLILIVQIIWTIVTVGGGTLFGVAYGWETYGFGGAIGCGLLGFIIGAIIAAAPAVVLQGI' A
#
# COMPACT_ATOMS: atom_id res chain seq x y z
N MET A 1 14.21 19.07 14.94
CA MET A 1 12.89 18.48 15.24
C MET A 1 12.08 18.18 13.98
N LEU A 2 11.98 19.13 13.02
CA LEU A 2 11.22 18.96 11.77
C LEU A 2 11.62 17.71 10.94
N LYS A 3 12.92 17.42 10.78
CA LYS A 3 13.39 16.24 10.05
C LYS A 3 12.89 14.91 10.64
N ARG A 4 12.79 14.81 11.98
CA ARG A 4 12.25 13.62 12.66
C ARG A 4 10.75 13.47 12.41
N LEU A 5 10.01 14.58 12.44
CA LEU A 5 8.58 14.58 12.18
C LEU A 5 8.27 14.11 10.75
N ILE A 6 9.01 14.62 9.75
CA ILE A 6 8.86 14.20 8.35
C ILE A 6 9.12 12.70 8.20
N LEU A 7 10.16 12.19 8.86
CA LEU A 7 10.53 10.78 8.80
C LEU A 7 9.45 9.89 9.43
N ILE A 8 8.88 10.30 10.56
CA ILE A 8 7.75 9.61 11.20
C ILE A 8 6.53 9.58 10.27
N VAL A 9 6.20 10.72 9.65
CA VAL A 9 5.09 10.81 8.70
C VAL A 9 5.33 9.90 7.49
N GLN A 10 6.55 9.86 6.95
CA GLN A 10 6.90 8.95 5.86
C GLN A 10 6.74 7.48 6.26
N ILE A 11 7.21 7.08 7.46
CA ILE A 11 7.06 5.71 7.94
C ILE A 11 5.58 5.34 8.05
N ILE A 12 4.77 6.19 8.68
CA ILE A 12 3.33 5.96 8.82
C ILE A 12 2.68 5.86 7.44
N TRP A 13 3.02 6.76 6.52
CA TRP A 13 2.51 6.74 5.16
C TRP A 13 2.84 5.42 4.44
N THR A 14 4.09 4.96 4.52
CA THR A 14 4.51 3.70 3.93
C THR A 14 3.75 2.51 4.52
N ILE A 15 3.62 2.45 5.84
CA ILE A 15 2.90 1.34 6.51
C ILE A 15 1.43 1.32 6.08
N VAL A 16 0.77 2.48 6.03
CA VAL A 16 -0.64 2.58 5.66
C VAL A 16 -0.87 2.18 4.20
N THR A 17 -0.05 2.70 3.28
CA THR A 17 -0.23 2.48 1.84
C THR A 17 0.11 1.05 1.43
N VAL A 18 1.26 0.54 1.87
CA VAL A 18 1.70 -0.83 1.58
C VAL A 18 0.82 -1.84 2.31
N GLY A 19 0.61 -1.65 3.61
CA GLY A 19 -0.20 -2.55 4.43
C GLY A 19 -1.66 -2.56 3.99
N GLY A 20 -2.25 -1.37 3.78
CA GLY A 20 -3.62 -1.23 3.30
C GLY A 20 -3.83 -1.85 1.93
N GLY A 21 -2.94 -1.57 0.96
CA GLY A 21 -3.00 -2.16 -0.38
C GLY A 21 -2.89 -3.69 -0.34
N THR A 22 -1.93 -4.22 0.43
CA THR A 22 -1.73 -5.67 0.57
C THR A 22 -2.96 -6.34 1.19
N LEU A 23 -3.48 -5.80 2.30
CA LEU A 23 -4.66 -6.36 2.98
C LEU A 23 -5.90 -6.34 2.08
N PHE A 24 -6.12 -5.23 1.37
CA PHE A 24 -7.23 -5.13 0.42
C PHE A 24 -7.09 -6.15 -0.71
N GLY A 25 -5.88 -6.27 -1.27
CA GLY A 25 -5.57 -7.27 -2.29
C GLY A 25 -5.78 -8.70 -1.81
N VAL A 26 -5.30 -9.04 -0.61
CA VAL A 26 -5.50 -10.37 0.00
C VAL A 26 -6.98 -10.66 0.23
N ALA A 27 -7.73 -9.72 0.83
CA ALA A 27 -9.15 -9.88 1.12
C ALA A 27 -9.97 -10.08 -0.16
N TYR A 28 -9.76 -9.21 -1.15
CA TYR A 28 -10.42 -9.31 -2.45
C TYR A 28 -10.08 -10.62 -3.15
N GLY A 29 -8.79 -10.96 -3.22
CA GLY A 29 -8.32 -12.17 -3.88
C GLY A 29 -8.79 -13.46 -3.20
N TRP A 30 -8.91 -13.45 -1.87
CA TRP A 30 -9.46 -14.57 -1.11
C TRP A 30 -10.92 -14.82 -1.46
N GLU A 31 -11.74 -13.76 -1.50
CA GLU A 31 -13.16 -13.89 -1.81
C GLU A 31 -13.42 -14.29 -3.27
N THR A 32 -12.60 -13.83 -4.22
CA THR A 32 -12.83 -14.06 -5.66
C THR A 32 -12.17 -15.33 -6.20
N TYR A 33 -10.94 -15.66 -5.78
CA TYR A 33 -10.16 -16.77 -6.35
C TYR A 33 -9.56 -17.70 -5.29
N GLY A 34 -9.96 -17.57 -4.02
CA GLY A 34 -9.47 -18.39 -2.91
C GLY A 34 -8.00 -18.12 -2.58
N PHE A 35 -7.29 -19.14 -2.08
CA PHE A 35 -5.91 -19.01 -1.59
C PHE A 35 -4.93 -18.46 -2.65
N GLY A 36 -5.06 -18.93 -3.90
CA GLY A 36 -4.22 -18.43 -5.00
C GLY A 36 -4.47 -16.96 -5.33
N GLY A 37 -5.74 -16.54 -5.29
CA GLY A 37 -6.12 -15.13 -5.44
C GLY A 37 -5.59 -14.25 -4.33
N ALA A 38 -5.69 -14.72 -3.09
CA ALA A 38 -5.19 -13.97 -1.94
C ALA A 38 -3.69 -13.67 -2.06
N ILE A 39 -2.88 -14.62 -2.53
CA ILE A 39 -1.46 -14.41 -2.78
C ILE A 39 -1.25 -13.45 -3.95
N GLY A 40 -1.90 -13.70 -5.09
CA GLY A 40 -1.71 -12.91 -6.31
C GLY A 40 -2.17 -11.46 -6.16
N CYS A 41 -3.41 -11.24 -5.73
CA CYS A 41 -3.97 -9.92 -5.50
C CYS A 41 -3.28 -9.22 -4.31
N GLY A 42 -2.86 -9.96 -3.28
CA GLY A 42 -2.05 -9.41 -2.19
C GLY A 42 -0.70 -8.85 -2.67
N LEU A 43 0.00 -9.57 -3.54
CA LEU A 43 1.23 -9.11 -4.18
C LEU A 43 1.01 -7.85 -5.04
N LEU A 44 -0.07 -7.82 -5.83
CA LEU A 44 -0.44 -6.64 -6.61
C LEU A 44 -0.74 -5.44 -5.70
N GLY A 45 -1.48 -5.66 -4.61
CA GLY A 45 -1.77 -4.65 -3.59
C GLY A 45 -0.52 -4.12 -2.90
N PHE A 46 0.45 -4.99 -2.61
CA PHE A 46 1.76 -4.60 -2.08
C PHE A 46 2.53 -3.71 -3.07
N ILE A 47 2.61 -4.11 -4.35
CA ILE A 47 3.35 -3.37 -5.38
C ILE A 47 2.73 -1.99 -5.59
N ILE A 48 1.41 -1.92 -5.75
CA ILE A 48 0.69 -0.66 -5.93
C ILE A 48 0.86 0.23 -4.68
N GLY A 49 0.69 -0.35 -3.49
CA GLY A 49 0.90 0.35 -2.22
C GLY A 49 2.33 0.88 -2.06
N ALA A 50 3.35 0.14 -2.52
CA ALA A 50 4.74 0.55 -2.49
C ALA A 50 5.05 1.69 -3.48
N ILE A 51 4.45 1.66 -4.68
CA ILE A 51 4.56 2.76 -5.65
C ILE A 51 3.96 4.05 -5.06
N ILE A 52 2.79 3.94 -4.42
CA ILE A 52 2.11 5.05 -3.74
C ILE A 52 2.95 5.56 -2.55
N ALA A 53 3.57 4.65 -1.80
CA ALA A 53 4.46 5.00 -0.69
C ALA A 53 5.70 5.78 -1.18
N ALA A 54 6.28 5.36 -2.30
CA ALA A 54 7.49 5.95 -2.88
C ALA A 54 7.23 7.31 -3.53
N ALA A 55 6.02 7.53 -4.05
CA ALA A 55 5.64 8.77 -4.71
C ALA A 55 4.32 9.32 -4.12
N PRO A 56 4.34 9.89 -2.91
CA PRO A 56 3.14 10.48 -2.29
C PRO A 56 2.54 11.61 -3.15
N ALA A 57 3.36 12.24 -4.00
CA ALA A 57 2.91 13.21 -5.00
C ALA A 57 1.91 12.64 -6.00
N VAL A 58 1.97 11.35 -6.34
CA VAL A 58 1.02 10.69 -7.26
C VAL A 58 -0.39 10.70 -6.67
N VAL A 59 -0.53 10.59 -5.35
CA VAL A 59 -1.83 10.70 -4.66
C VAL A 59 -2.28 12.15 -4.55
N LEU A 60 -1.35 13.07 -4.29
CA LEU A 60 -1.64 14.49 -4.08
C LEU A 60 -1.93 15.26 -5.38
N GLN A 61 -1.33 14.86 -6.50
CA GLN A 61 -1.50 15.51 -7.79
C GLN A 61 -2.72 14.96 -8.55
N GLY A 62 -3.23 13.80 -8.16
CA GLY A 62 -4.50 13.25 -8.62
C GLY A 62 -4.50 12.83 -10.09
N ILE A 63 -5.26 11.78 -10.34
CA ILE A 63 -5.83 11.36 -11.62
C ILE A 63 -6.54 12.54 -12.32
#